data_AF-A0AAE4KVN9-F1
#
_entry.id   AF-A0AAE4KVN9-F1
#
_cell.length_a   1.000
_cell.length_b   1.000
_cell.length_c   1.000
_cell.angle_alpha   90.00
_cell.angle_beta   90.00
_cell.angle_gamma   90.00
#
_symmetry.space_group_name_H-M   'P 1'
#
loop_
_entity.id
_entity.type
_entity.pdbx_description
1 polymer ?
#
loop_
_entity_poly.entity_id
_entity_poly.type
_entity_poly.pdbx_seq_one_letter_code
_entity_poly.pdbx_strand_id
1 'polypeptide(L)'
;MRYLTVKDIVKINAKLITKVSAGELIGIKDAAALDMAVNQPQQEVFGEALYPTIYDKASILAINLAKRHPFQNGNKRTALVSMITFLMMNGYTISFTQEEAVSFILNITTSTQEFDNLKEEVSNYLKTSGKVNIL
;
A
#
# COMPACT_ATOMS: atom_id res chain seq x y z
N MET A 1 0.09 0.20 -17.09
CA MET A 1 0.30 -0.19 -15.68
C MET A 1 -0.90 -1.03 -15.23
N ARG A 2 -0.69 -2.05 -14.40
CA ARG A 2 -1.76 -2.89 -13.82
C ARG A 2 -2.09 -2.41 -12.42
N TYR A 3 -3.36 -2.38 -12.05
CA TYR A 3 -3.83 -1.90 -10.74
C TYR A 3 -4.65 -2.96 -10.01
N LEU A 4 -4.59 -2.93 -8.68
CA LEU A 4 -5.47 -3.73 -7.83
C LEU A 4 -6.85 -3.10 -7.81
N THR A 5 -7.89 -3.94 -7.82
CA THR A 5 -9.27 -3.49 -7.60
C THR A 5 -9.61 -3.53 -6.11
N VAL A 6 -10.70 -2.87 -5.71
CA VAL A 6 -11.27 -2.99 -4.36
C VAL A 6 -11.47 -4.47 -3.98
N LYS A 7 -11.96 -5.29 -4.92
CA LYS A 7 -12.18 -6.73 -4.71
C LYS A 7 -10.87 -7.47 -4.43
N ASP A 8 -9.78 -7.10 -5.09
CA ASP A 8 -8.47 -7.72 -4.85
C ASP A 8 -7.97 -7.39 -3.46
N ILE A 9 -8.07 -6.13 -3.03
CA ILE A 9 -7.61 -5.69 -1.70
C ILE A 9 -8.48 -6.30 -0.60
N VAL A 10 -9.80 -6.40 -0.77
CA VAL A 10 -10.69 -7.10 0.16
C VAL A 10 -10.30 -8.58 0.29
N LYS A 11 -9.99 -9.25 -0.82
CA LYS A 11 -9.51 -10.65 -0.80
C LYS A 11 -8.16 -10.77 -0.11
N ILE A 12 -7.24 -9.83 -0.31
CA ILE A 12 -5.95 -9.77 0.39
C ILE A 12 -6.19 -9.67 1.89
N ASN A 13 -7.01 -8.71 2.33
CA ASN A 13 -7.34 -8.51 3.75
C ASN A 13 -7.93 -9.78 4.38
N ALA A 14 -8.97 -10.35 3.77
CA ALA A 14 -9.62 -11.56 4.27
C ALA A 14 -8.63 -12.73 4.38
N LYS A 15 -7.81 -12.98 3.34
CA LYS A 15 -6.78 -14.02 3.37
C LYS A 15 -5.75 -13.82 4.48
N LEU A 16 -5.32 -12.58 4.72
CA LEU A 16 -4.34 -12.26 5.76
C LEU A 16 -4.93 -12.48 7.16
N ILE A 17 -6.17 -12.08 7.39
CA ILE A 17 -6.84 -12.32 8.67
C ILE A 17 -6.99 -13.82 8.92
N THR A 18 -7.53 -14.57 7.95
CA THR A 18 -7.72 -16.03 8.10
C THR A 18 -6.41 -16.78 8.36
N LYS A 19 -5.29 -16.34 7.77
CA LYS A 19 -4.00 -17.05 7.91
C LYS A 19 -3.16 -16.63 9.10
N VAL A 20 -3.23 -15.37 9.52
CA VAL A 20 -2.26 -14.78 10.46
C VAL A 20 -2.91 -14.40 11.80
N SER A 21 -4.21 -14.09 11.81
CA SER A 21 -4.92 -13.64 13.01
C SER A 21 -6.37 -14.15 12.99
N ALA A 22 -6.51 -15.47 12.83
CA ALA A 22 -7.81 -16.12 12.78
C ALA A 22 -8.65 -15.73 14.01
N GLY A 23 -9.89 -15.29 13.78
CA GLY A 23 -10.80 -14.79 14.82
C GLY A 23 -10.94 -13.26 14.86
N GLU A 24 -10.03 -12.51 14.25
CA GLU A 24 -10.26 -11.07 14.04
C GLU A 24 -11.42 -10.83 13.05
N LEU A 25 -12.21 -9.76 13.29
CA LEU A 25 -13.33 -9.40 12.43
C LEU A 25 -12.83 -9.04 11.02
N ILE A 26 -13.34 -9.75 10.02
CA ILE A 26 -13.19 -9.44 8.60
C ILE A 26 -14.33 -8.49 8.21
N GLY A 27 -13.99 -7.36 7.61
CA GLY A 27 -14.98 -6.43 7.12
C GLY A 27 -14.38 -5.09 6.69
N ILE A 28 -15.11 -4.40 5.82
CA ILE A 28 -14.83 -3.00 5.48
C ILE A 28 -15.43 -2.14 6.58
N LYS A 29 -14.62 -1.27 7.16
CA LYS A 29 -15.01 -0.25 8.14
C LYS A 29 -15.42 1.04 7.44
N ASP A 30 -14.66 1.43 6.42
CA ASP A 30 -14.89 2.65 5.64
C ASP A 30 -14.68 2.35 4.15
N ALA A 31 -15.80 2.26 3.43
CA ALA A 31 -15.80 1.97 2.00
C ALA A 31 -15.29 3.15 1.15
N ALA A 32 -15.52 4.38 1.59
CA ALA A 32 -15.05 5.57 0.87
C ALA A 32 -13.53 5.70 0.99
N ALA A 33 -12.97 5.44 2.17
CA ALA A 33 -11.52 5.38 2.37
C ALA A 33 -10.86 4.27 1.53
N LEU A 34 -11.53 3.10 1.42
CA LEU A 34 -11.03 2.00 0.60
C LEU A 34 -11.01 2.36 -0.89
N ASP A 35 -12.13 2.89 -1.38
CA ASP A 35 -12.27 3.28 -2.78
C ASP A 35 -11.27 4.38 -3.15
N MET A 36 -11.11 5.40 -2.29
CA MET A 36 -10.09 6.43 -2.46
C MET A 36 -8.68 5.84 -2.53
N ALA A 37 -8.31 4.93 -1.62
CA ALA A 37 -6.98 4.32 -1.60
C ALA A 37 -6.67 3.54 -2.88
N VAL A 38 -7.68 2.86 -3.45
CA VAL A 38 -7.56 2.08 -4.69
C VAL A 38 -7.44 2.96 -5.92
N ASN A 39 -8.20 4.05 -5.97
CA ASN A 39 -8.28 4.90 -7.17
C ASN A 39 -7.18 5.98 -7.20
N GLN A 40 -6.66 6.40 -6.05
CA GLN A 40 -5.66 7.47 -5.99
C GLN A 40 -4.37 7.23 -6.81
N PRO A 41 -3.78 6.01 -6.88
CA PRO A 41 -2.63 5.73 -7.74
C PRO A 41 -2.84 6.00 -9.24
N GLN A 42 -4.11 6.12 -9.68
CA GLN A 42 -4.51 6.37 -11.06
C GLN A 42 -4.92 7.81 -11.32
N GLN A 43 -4.88 8.68 -10.32
CA GLN A 43 -5.33 10.07 -10.47
C GLN A 43 -4.47 10.86 -11.45
N GLU A 44 -5.16 11.69 -12.23
CA GLU A 44 -4.59 12.60 -13.22
C GLU A 44 -5.11 14.01 -12.97
N VAL A 45 -4.25 15.01 -13.21
CA VAL A 45 -4.56 16.43 -13.08
C VAL A 45 -4.06 17.12 -14.34
N PHE A 46 -4.94 17.85 -15.03
CA PHE A 46 -4.66 18.48 -16.33
C PHE A 46 -4.10 17.52 -17.40
N GLY A 47 -4.53 16.26 -17.37
CA GLY A 47 -4.08 15.22 -18.32
C GLY A 47 -2.73 14.58 -17.98
N GLU A 48 -2.11 14.98 -16.86
CA GLU A 48 -0.85 14.43 -16.38
C GLU A 48 -1.08 13.56 -15.14
N ALA A 49 -0.33 12.46 -15.04
CA ALA A 49 -0.39 11.58 -13.89
C ALA A 49 0.07 12.32 -12.62
N LEU A 50 -0.81 12.37 -11.60
CA LEU A 50 -0.49 12.99 -10.32
C LEU A 50 0.65 12.24 -9.59
N TYR A 51 0.74 10.94 -9.83
CA TYR A 51 1.79 10.06 -9.32
C TYR A 51 2.53 9.47 -10.53
N PRO A 52 3.62 10.09 -11.01
CA PRO A 52 4.21 9.74 -12.30
C PRO A 52 4.95 8.39 -12.29
N THR A 53 5.54 8.00 -11.16
CA THR A 53 6.34 6.75 -11.09
C THR A 53 5.58 5.59 -10.46
N ILE A 54 6.06 4.36 -10.71
CA ILE A 54 5.54 3.17 -10.01
C ILE A 54 5.72 3.27 -8.49
N TYR A 55 6.80 3.92 -8.04
CA TYR A 55 7.11 4.10 -6.62
C TYR A 55 6.11 5.05 -5.98
N ASP A 56 5.78 6.17 -6.63
CA ASP A 56 4.76 7.11 -6.14
C ASP A 56 3.40 6.42 -5.98
N LYS A 57 3.04 5.61 -6.97
CA LYS A 57 1.78 4.84 -7.01
C LYS A 57 1.73 3.74 -5.95
N ALA A 58 2.84 3.07 -5.70
CA ALA A 58 2.96 2.07 -4.65
C ALA A 58 2.89 2.73 -3.26
N SER A 59 3.60 3.84 -3.06
CA SER A 59 3.63 4.61 -1.82
C SER A 59 2.26 5.13 -1.44
N ILE A 60 1.56 5.76 -2.38
CA ILE A 60 0.25 6.36 -2.10
C ILE A 60 -0.80 5.30 -1.75
N LEU A 61 -0.75 4.13 -2.40
CA LEU A 61 -1.58 2.98 -2.06
C LEU A 61 -1.30 2.50 -0.63
N ALA A 62 -0.03 2.31 -0.28
CA ALA A 62 0.39 1.85 1.04
C ALA A 62 -0.02 2.83 2.14
N ILE A 63 0.27 4.12 1.96
CA ILE A 63 -0.01 5.18 2.95
C ILE A 63 -1.51 5.27 3.22
N ASN A 64 -2.35 5.32 2.19
CA ASN A 64 -3.79 5.44 2.41
C ASN A 64 -4.39 4.23 3.10
N LEU A 65 -4.05 3.01 2.66
CA LEU A 65 -4.55 1.79 3.31
C LEU A 65 -4.07 1.69 4.78
N ALA A 66 -2.84 2.12 5.05
CA ALA A 66 -2.26 2.05 6.38
C ALA A 66 -2.83 3.10 7.34
N LYS A 67 -2.94 4.37 6.90
CA LYS A 67 -3.35 5.51 7.75
C LYS A 67 -4.87 5.73 7.82
N ARG A 68 -5.62 5.41 6.76
CA ARG A 68 -7.09 5.63 6.75
C ARG A 68 -7.88 4.48 7.37
N HIS A 69 -7.23 3.34 7.62
CA HIS A 69 -7.82 2.17 8.26
C HIS A 69 -9.19 1.73 7.67
N PRO A 70 -9.29 1.48 6.35
CA PRO A 70 -10.56 1.14 5.71
C PRO A 70 -11.15 -0.20 6.13
N PHE A 71 -10.38 -1.09 6.76
CA PHE A 71 -10.84 -2.39 7.25
C PHE A 71 -11.00 -2.41 8.76
N GLN A 72 -11.82 -3.34 9.27
CA GLN A 72 -11.98 -3.57 10.70
C GLN A 72 -10.64 -3.98 11.35
N ASN A 73 -9.92 -4.91 10.71
CA ASN A 73 -8.62 -5.39 11.16
C ASN A 73 -7.65 -5.59 9.99
N GLY A 74 -6.36 -5.77 10.30
CA GLY A 74 -5.36 -6.14 9.29
C GLY A 74 -4.92 -5.02 8.36
N ASN A 75 -5.27 -3.75 8.61
CA ASN A 75 -4.94 -2.61 7.73
C ASN A 75 -3.46 -2.52 7.37
N LYS A 76 -2.55 -2.58 8.35
CA LYS A 76 -1.09 -2.56 8.14
C LYS A 76 -0.62 -3.68 7.20
N ARG A 77 -1.01 -4.92 7.51
CA ARG A 77 -0.66 -6.10 6.70
C ARG A 77 -1.23 -5.99 5.29
N THR A 78 -2.47 -5.51 5.17
CA THR A 78 -3.15 -5.32 3.89
C THR A 78 -2.46 -4.25 3.05
N ALA A 79 -2.07 -3.13 3.64
CA ALA A 79 -1.35 -2.05 2.98
C ALA A 79 -0.01 -2.55 2.41
N LEU A 80 0.80 -3.20 3.25
CA LEU A 80 2.09 -3.77 2.84
C LEU A 80 1.94 -4.79 1.71
N VAL A 81 1.03 -5.77 1.86
CA VAL A 81 0.84 -6.81 0.85
C VAL A 81 0.24 -6.27 -0.43
N SER A 82 -0.65 -5.27 -0.36
CA SER A 82 -1.22 -4.62 -1.56
C SER A 82 -0.15 -3.85 -2.33
N MET A 83 0.74 -3.13 -1.62
CA MET A 83 1.90 -2.45 -2.23
C MET A 83 2.83 -3.44 -2.93
N ILE A 84 3.23 -4.52 -2.24
CA ILE A 84 4.08 -5.57 -2.79
C ILE A 84 3.42 -6.22 -4.02
N THR A 85 2.13 -6.56 -3.91
CA THR A 85 1.38 -7.18 -5.01
C THR A 85 1.28 -6.23 -6.21
N PHE A 86 1.03 -4.95 -5.99
CA PHE A 86 1.00 -3.93 -7.04
C PHE A 86 2.36 -3.83 -7.76
N LEU A 87 3.47 -3.79 -7.02
CA LEU A 87 4.82 -3.79 -7.60
C LEU A 87 5.08 -5.06 -8.43
N MET A 88 4.75 -6.24 -7.88
CA MET A 88 4.90 -7.52 -8.58
C MET A 88 4.07 -7.62 -9.85
N MET A 89 2.82 -7.14 -9.83
CA MET A 89 1.96 -7.08 -11.02
C MET A 89 2.54 -6.21 -12.14
N ASN A 90 3.47 -5.31 -11.81
CA ASN A 90 4.10 -4.37 -12.73
C ASN A 90 5.58 -4.66 -12.99
N GLY A 91 6.04 -5.89 -12.73
CA GLY A 91 7.37 -6.33 -13.13
C GLY A 91 8.47 -6.02 -12.11
N TYR A 92 8.13 -5.86 -10.84
CA TYR A 92 9.12 -5.62 -9.77
C TYR A 92 9.16 -6.76 -8.77
N THR A 93 10.35 -7.08 -8.26
CA THR A 93 10.57 -7.94 -7.10
C THR A 93 10.85 -7.11 -5.85
N ILE A 94 10.52 -7.69 -4.69
CA ILE A 94 10.77 -7.08 -3.39
C ILE A 94 11.65 -8.04 -2.57
N SER A 95 12.70 -7.51 -1.94
CA SER A 95 13.66 -8.28 -1.14
C SER A 95 13.75 -7.83 0.33
N PHE A 96 12.63 -7.32 0.87
CA PHE A 96 12.54 -7.03 2.30
C PHE A 96 12.69 -8.30 3.14
N THR A 97 13.49 -8.23 4.20
CA THR A 97 13.34 -9.18 5.31
C THR A 97 12.03 -8.93 6.04
N GLN A 98 11.65 -9.86 6.93
CA GLN A 98 10.44 -9.69 7.74
C GLN A 98 10.54 -8.45 8.63
N GLU A 99 11.70 -8.21 9.25
CA GLU A 99 11.97 -7.07 10.12
C GLU A 99 11.91 -5.76 9.34
N GLU A 100 12.47 -5.73 8.13
CA GLU A 100 12.42 -4.56 7.24
C GLU A 100 10.99 -4.25 6.82
N ALA A 101 10.22 -5.26 6.44
CA ALA A 101 8.83 -5.10 6.03
C ALA A 101 7.96 -4.57 7.18
N VAL A 102 8.17 -5.08 8.40
CA VAL A 102 7.52 -4.60 9.63
C VAL A 102 7.94 -3.15 9.93
N SER A 103 9.23 -2.86 9.89
CA SER A 103 9.75 -1.51 10.18
C SER A 103 9.22 -0.48 9.17
N PHE A 104 9.22 -0.83 7.89
CA PHE A 104 8.69 0.01 6.82
C PHE A 104 7.23 0.38 7.04
N ILE A 105 6.35 -0.61 7.31
CA ILE A 105 4.93 -0.31 7.50
C ILE A 105 4.68 0.40 8.83
N LEU A 106 5.48 0.14 9.87
CA LEU A 106 5.39 0.87 11.12
C LEU A 106 5.74 2.35 10.92
N ASN A 107 6.85 2.66 10.24
CA ASN A 107 7.26 4.03 9.92
C ASN A 107 6.14 4.81 9.22
N ILE A 108 5.45 4.19 8.26
CA ILE A 108 4.28 4.81 7.61
C ILE A 108 3.19 5.12 8.63
N THR A 109 2.83 4.15 9.48
CA THR A 109 1.70 4.32 10.41
C THR A 109 1.98 5.25 11.58
N THR A 110 3.22 5.34 12.05
CA THR A 110 3.61 6.16 13.19
C THR A 110 4.12 7.55 12.79
N SER A 111 4.39 7.78 11.51
CA SER A 111 4.85 9.07 11.01
C SER A 111 3.83 10.17 11.31
N THR A 112 4.32 11.21 11.97
CA THR A 112 3.61 12.48 12.26
C THR A 112 3.88 13.54 11.19
N GLN A 113 4.59 13.19 10.12
CA GLN A 113 4.90 14.11 9.04
C GLN A 113 3.65 14.47 8.24
N GLU A 114 3.70 15.65 7.62
CA GLU A 114 2.76 16.05 6.59
C GLU A 114 2.71 15.03 5.45
N PHE A 115 1.54 14.91 4.84
CA PHE A 115 1.25 13.85 3.88
C PHE A 115 2.23 13.80 2.70
N ASP A 116 2.57 14.96 2.15
CA ASP A 116 3.47 15.04 1.00
C ASP A 116 4.90 14.64 1.35
N ASN A 117 5.39 15.03 2.53
CA ASN A 117 6.73 14.64 3.01
C ASN A 117 6.80 13.12 3.22
N LEU A 118 5.78 12.53 3.85
CA LEU A 118 5.73 11.07 4.04
C LEU A 118 5.66 10.34 2.70
N LYS A 119 4.85 10.82 1.75
CA LYS A 119 4.75 10.25 0.41
C LYS A 119 6.11 10.28 -0.30
N GLU A 120 6.79 11.41 -0.26
CA GLU A 120 8.12 11.57 -0.86
C GLU A 120 9.14 10.62 -0.22
N GLU A 121 9.20 10.55 1.11
CA GLU A 121 10.09 9.65 1.84
C GLU A 121 9.86 8.18 1.44
N VAL A 122 8.60 7.73 1.45
CA VAL A 122 8.25 6.34 1.13
C VAL A 122 8.58 6.04 -0.34
N SER A 123 8.27 6.96 -1.27
CA SER A 123 8.60 6.79 -2.69
C SER A 123 10.12 6.71 -2.91
N ASN A 124 10.88 7.60 -2.29
CA ASN A 124 12.33 7.61 -2.37
C ASN A 124 12.95 6.36 -1.75
N TYR A 125 12.42 5.86 -0.64
CA TYR A 125 12.86 4.60 -0.05
C TYR A 125 12.62 3.43 -1.01
N LEU A 126 11.42 3.29 -1.58
CA LEU A 126 11.14 2.22 -2.55
C LEU A 126 12.05 2.32 -3.77
N LYS A 127 12.39 3.53 -4.23
CA LYS A 127 13.25 3.77 -5.38
C LYS A 127 14.73 3.48 -5.13
N THR A 128 15.25 3.83 -3.96
CA THR A 128 16.71 3.89 -3.72
C THR A 128 17.24 2.84 -2.76
N SER A 129 16.39 2.15 -2.01
CA SER A 129 16.81 1.16 -0.99
C SER A 129 17.50 -0.09 -1.54
N GLY A 130 17.45 -0.34 -2.86
CA GLY A 130 17.88 -1.60 -3.48
C GLY A 130 16.97 -2.79 -3.14
N LYS A 131 15.85 -2.55 -2.44
CA LYS A 131 14.89 -3.58 -2.03
C LYS A 131 13.78 -3.83 -3.05
N VAL A 132 13.60 -2.91 -4.00
CA VAL A 132 12.63 -3.03 -5.09
C VAL A 132 13.39 -3.05 -6.40
N ASN A 133 13.40 -4.20 -7.08
CA ASN A 133 14.22 -4.43 -8.27
C ASN A 133 13.33 -4.78 -9.47
N ILE A 134 13.72 -4.36 -10.66
CA ILE A 134 13.02 -4.75 -11.90
C ILE A 134 13.30 -6.25 -12.15
N LEU A 135 12.26 -6.99 -12.54
CA LEU A 135 12.35 -8.40 -12.95
C LEU A 135 13.14 -8.58 -14.24
#